data_AF-A0AAD3CXG9-F1
#
_entry.id   AF-A0AAD3CXG9-F1
#
_cell.length_a   1.000
_cell.length_b   1.000
_cell.length_c   1.000
_cell.angle_alpha   90.00
_cell.angle_beta   90.00
_cell.angle_gamma   90.00
#
_symmetry.space_group_name_H-M   'P 1'
#
loop_
_entity.id
_entity.type
_entity.pdbx_description
1 polymer ?
#
loop_
_entity_poly.entity_id
_entity_poly.type
_entity_poly.pdbx_seq_one_letter_code
_entity_poly.pdbx_strand_id
1 'polypeptide(L)'
;MGAGGKSDMTRLHISDLRSASRDPLASKLRQTLKRVLKKDKDVLDMSFIEDVDKLAVLFSSEKTVVKLADFTEEQKKEGIHKFGAVDNMRIRVIPVLGTMPAIMGQSLAGLTLCEIGNKPFSPTSGERVGRNVRHRILQHYKNREVKLCDEIEANSPPVEQDDSKDESDGRPQRLIDGKWVGSIQIDSDDVEYLLAEVWRNRCCVSGETLGTVLELTRWDLSKPSNCQNIVLLGVKAMKAFDKAQEETGDGRNSIPEELRKKIELRLASCKVDSRA
;
A
#
# COMPACT_ATOMS: atom_id res chain seq x y z
N MET A 1 7.07 17.48 -1.25
CA MET A 1 7.90 16.88 -2.33
C MET A 1 7.95 17.82 -3.52
N GLY A 2 8.56 17.45 -4.65
CA GLY A 2 8.77 18.37 -5.77
C GLY A 2 7.45 18.84 -6.41
N ALA A 3 7.18 20.14 -6.34
CA ALA A 3 6.03 20.79 -6.99
C ALA A 3 6.27 21.16 -8.47
N GLY A 4 7.54 21.11 -8.90
CA GLY A 4 7.93 21.55 -10.25
C GLY A 4 7.40 20.67 -11.36
N GLY A 5 6.94 21.33 -12.42
CA GLY A 5 6.45 20.77 -13.66
C GLY A 5 5.19 19.91 -13.52
N LYS A 6 4.29 20.29 -12.61
CA LYS A 6 3.01 19.61 -12.33
C LYS A 6 1.90 20.68 -12.22
N SER A 7 0.68 20.36 -12.63
CA SER A 7 -0.45 21.30 -12.58
C SER A 7 -1.78 20.70 -12.09
N ASP A 8 -1.89 19.37 -11.96
CA ASP A 8 -3.10 18.70 -11.49
C ASP A 8 -3.12 18.61 -9.95
N MET A 9 -3.84 19.54 -9.33
CA MET A 9 -3.98 19.62 -7.86
C MET A 9 -4.76 18.43 -7.28
N THR A 10 -5.61 17.77 -8.09
CA THR A 10 -6.44 16.64 -7.62
C THR A 10 -5.63 15.37 -7.38
N ARG A 11 -4.37 15.36 -7.84
CA ARG A 11 -3.42 14.25 -7.66
C ARG A 11 -2.47 14.44 -6.50
N LEU A 12 -2.76 15.36 -5.58
CA LEU A 12 -2.00 15.54 -4.34
C LEU A 12 -2.37 14.48 -3.31
N HIS A 13 -1.34 13.92 -2.66
CA HIS A 13 -1.47 12.87 -1.66
C HIS A 13 -0.59 13.20 -0.46
N ILE A 14 -1.18 13.15 0.73
CA ILE A 14 -0.43 13.05 1.99
C ILE A 14 -0.25 11.56 2.27
N SER A 15 0.98 11.08 2.34
CA SER A 15 1.26 9.67 2.63
C SER A 15 2.69 9.49 3.14
N ASP A 16 3.13 8.25 3.28
CA ASP A 16 4.48 7.92 3.72
C ASP A 16 5.51 8.17 2.61
N LEU A 17 6.77 8.27 3.01
CA LEU A 17 7.85 8.58 2.08
C LEU A 17 8.05 7.49 1.01
N ARG A 18 7.74 6.21 1.29
CA ARG A 18 7.81 5.11 0.30
C ARG A 18 6.75 5.26 -0.78
N SER A 19 5.58 5.80 -0.45
CA SER A 19 4.44 6.02 -1.36
C SER A 19 4.70 7.09 -2.42
N ALA A 20 5.57 8.07 -2.14
CA ALA A 20 6.09 9.02 -3.12
C ALA A 20 7.12 8.39 -4.09
N SER A 21 6.83 7.25 -4.70
CA SER A 21 7.78 6.47 -5.50
C SER A 21 8.14 7.12 -6.84
N ARG A 22 7.15 7.76 -7.48
CA ARG A 22 7.31 8.45 -8.78
C ARG A 22 7.93 9.85 -8.68
N ASP A 23 8.16 10.34 -7.45
CA ASP A 23 8.76 11.66 -7.24
C ASP A 23 10.31 11.56 -7.14
N PRO A 24 11.07 12.27 -8.00
CA PRO A 24 12.53 12.21 -7.99
C PRO A 24 13.15 12.73 -6.69
N LEU A 25 12.57 13.78 -6.09
CA LEU A 25 13.06 14.35 -4.84
C LEU A 25 12.82 13.38 -3.69
N ALA A 26 11.64 12.77 -3.61
CA ALA A 26 11.34 11.74 -2.62
C ALA A 26 12.29 10.54 -2.75
N SER A 27 12.57 10.12 -3.98
CA SER A 27 13.52 9.03 -4.27
C SER A 27 14.93 9.36 -3.78
N LYS A 28 15.41 10.58 -4.04
CA LYS A 28 16.71 11.04 -3.56
C LYS A 28 16.74 11.14 -2.03
N LEU A 29 15.70 11.70 -1.42
CA LEU A 29 15.56 11.80 0.03
C LEU A 29 15.62 10.42 0.69
N ARG A 30 14.86 9.43 0.18
CA ARG A 30 14.92 8.04 0.66
C ARG A 30 16.32 7.44 0.59
N GLN A 31 17.00 7.61 -0.55
CA GLN A 31 18.35 7.07 -0.72
C GLN A 31 19.35 7.74 0.21
N THR A 32 19.25 9.07 0.38
CA THR A 32 20.12 9.83 1.28
C THR A 32 19.88 9.45 2.73
N LEU A 33 18.63 9.40 3.19
CA LEU A 33 18.29 8.95 4.55
C LEU A 33 18.81 7.54 4.82
N LYS A 34 18.57 6.59 3.90
CA LYS A 34 19.11 5.23 4.01
C LYS A 34 20.63 5.21 4.09
N ARG A 35 21.33 6.08 3.35
CA ARG A 35 22.80 6.12 3.36
C ARG A 35 23.34 6.75 4.65
N VAL A 36 22.74 7.84 5.10
CA VAL A 36 23.17 8.58 6.29
C VAL A 36 22.89 7.75 7.54
N LEU A 37 21.67 7.24 7.68
CA LEU A 37 21.26 6.50 8.88
C LEU A 37 21.88 5.11 8.97
N LYS A 38 22.26 4.48 7.85
CA LYS A 38 23.07 3.24 7.90
C LYS A 38 24.46 3.42 8.52
N LYS A 39 24.98 4.65 8.56
CA LYS A 39 26.26 4.95 9.22
C LYS A 39 26.08 5.14 10.73
N ASP A 40 24.86 5.38 11.15
CA ASP A 40 24.50 5.55 12.54
C ASP A 40 24.14 4.18 13.14
N LYS A 41 24.88 3.76 14.17
CA LYS A 41 24.67 2.45 14.79
C LYS A 41 23.43 2.42 15.70
N ASP A 42 22.93 3.60 16.07
CA ASP A 42 21.78 3.73 16.97
C ASP A 42 20.44 3.64 16.22
N VAL A 43 20.46 3.73 14.89
CA VAL A 43 19.25 3.64 14.05
C VAL A 43 19.04 2.21 13.60
N LEU A 44 18.33 1.45 14.44
CA LEU A 44 18.01 0.03 14.19
C LEU A 44 16.78 -0.16 13.28
N ASP A 45 15.88 0.82 13.21
CA ASP A 45 14.60 0.68 12.50
C ASP A 45 14.30 1.86 11.56
N MET A 46 14.02 1.54 10.30
CA MET A 46 13.66 2.49 9.24
C MET A 46 12.14 2.49 8.96
N SER A 47 11.33 1.95 9.86
CA SER A 47 9.86 1.87 9.73
C SER A 47 9.20 3.22 9.48
N PHE A 48 9.79 4.32 9.95
CA PHE A 48 9.30 5.68 9.72
C PHE A 48 9.19 6.05 8.23
N ILE A 49 9.90 5.38 7.32
CA ILE A 49 9.75 5.61 5.87
C ILE A 49 8.37 5.17 5.36
N GLU A 50 7.72 4.24 6.06
CA GLU A 50 6.46 3.60 5.68
C GLU A 50 5.30 3.98 6.60
N ASP A 51 5.57 4.88 7.54
CA ASP A 51 4.66 5.27 8.59
C ASP A 51 4.33 6.76 8.44
N VAL A 52 3.06 7.05 8.16
CA VAL A 52 2.58 8.41 7.92
C VAL A 52 2.65 9.22 9.20
N ASP A 53 2.42 8.58 10.35
CA ASP A 53 2.38 9.24 11.65
C ASP A 53 3.80 9.62 12.12
N LYS A 54 4.83 8.93 11.62
CA LYS A 54 6.24 9.25 11.89
C LYS A 54 6.83 10.21 10.87
N LEU A 55 6.52 10.05 9.58
CA LEU A 55 7.02 10.91 8.51
C LEU A 55 6.00 11.05 7.38
N ALA A 56 5.06 11.98 7.56
CA ALA A 56 4.15 12.40 6.52
C ALA A 56 4.89 13.20 5.43
N VAL A 57 4.63 12.86 4.17
CA VAL A 57 5.07 13.63 3.01
C VAL A 57 3.89 13.97 2.11
N LEU A 58 3.91 15.18 1.57
CA LEU A 58 2.99 15.61 0.53
C LEU A 58 3.66 15.53 -0.84
N PHE A 59 3.04 14.81 -1.76
CA PHE A 59 3.51 14.64 -3.14
C PHE A 59 2.36 14.63 -4.13
N SER A 60 2.67 14.79 -5.42
CA SER A 60 1.70 14.60 -6.50
C SER A 60 2.04 13.33 -7.28
N SER A 61 1.01 12.53 -7.60
CA SER A 61 1.13 11.34 -8.45
C SER A 61 1.18 11.67 -9.96
N GLU A 62 1.00 12.94 -10.32
CA GLU A 62 1.17 13.46 -11.68
C GLU A 62 2.61 13.28 -12.17
N LYS A 63 2.76 12.80 -13.40
CA LYS A 63 4.06 12.80 -14.08
C LYS A 63 4.44 14.24 -14.40
N THR A 64 5.73 14.57 -14.32
CA THR A 64 6.19 15.90 -14.72
C THR A 64 5.85 16.15 -16.19
N VAL A 65 5.06 17.19 -16.45
CA VAL A 65 4.53 17.53 -17.79
C VAL A 65 5.45 18.45 -18.58
N VAL A 66 6.33 19.20 -17.89
CA VAL A 66 7.25 20.15 -18.53
C VAL A 66 8.71 19.85 -18.16
N LYS A 67 9.59 20.05 -19.13
CA LYS A 67 11.03 19.95 -18.93
C LYS A 67 11.56 21.21 -18.26
N LEU A 68 12.84 21.19 -17.90
CA LEU A 68 13.57 22.39 -17.50
C LEU A 68 13.43 23.45 -18.61
N ALA A 69 13.21 24.70 -18.20
CA ALA A 69 13.19 25.80 -19.15
C ALA A 69 14.54 25.87 -19.87
N ASP A 70 14.48 26.02 -21.19
CA ASP A 70 15.65 26.26 -22.00
C ASP A 70 16.16 27.69 -21.77
N PHE A 71 17.46 27.89 -21.97
CA PHE A 71 18.05 29.21 -21.94
C PHE A 71 17.64 30.01 -23.17
N THR A 72 17.37 31.31 -22.98
CA THR A 72 17.19 32.22 -24.11
C THR A 72 18.51 32.37 -24.88
N GLU A 73 18.43 32.76 -26.15
CA GLU A 73 19.61 32.99 -26.98
C GLU A 73 20.52 34.09 -26.41
N GLU A 74 19.95 35.07 -25.72
CA GLU A 74 20.69 36.12 -24.99
C GLU A 74 21.49 35.54 -23.83
N GLN A 75 20.86 34.69 -23.00
CA GLN A 75 21.51 34.02 -21.87
C GLN A 75 22.65 33.09 -22.31
N LYS A 76 22.51 32.45 -23.47
CA LYS A 76 23.60 31.64 -24.04
C LYS A 76 24.80 32.50 -24.44
N LYS A 77 24.56 33.68 -25.03
CA LYS A 77 25.62 34.61 -25.46
C LYS A 77 26.39 35.24 -24.30
N GLU A 78 25.72 35.60 -23.21
CA GLU A 78 26.37 36.26 -22.07
C GLU A 78 27.21 35.30 -21.18
N GLY A 79 26.97 34.00 -21.33
CA GLY A 79 27.64 32.94 -20.59
C GLY A 79 26.77 32.42 -19.44
N ILE A 80 26.25 31.21 -19.62
CA ILE A 80 25.28 30.56 -18.72
C ILE A 80 25.74 30.52 -17.25
N HIS A 81 27.04 30.39 -17.01
CA HIS A 81 27.64 30.31 -15.67
C HIS A 81 27.44 31.57 -14.82
N LYS A 82 27.11 32.72 -15.43
CA LYS A 82 26.89 33.99 -14.72
C LYS A 82 25.51 34.12 -14.08
N PHE A 83 24.56 33.25 -14.44
CA PHE A 83 23.16 33.35 -13.98
C PHE A 83 22.86 32.46 -12.76
N GLY A 84 23.86 31.82 -12.17
CA GLY A 84 23.70 31.08 -10.92
C GLY A 84 23.65 32.03 -9.73
N ALA A 85 22.64 31.89 -8.86
CA ALA A 85 22.55 32.68 -7.63
C ALA A 85 23.63 32.29 -6.59
N VAL A 86 24.09 31.04 -6.63
CA VAL A 86 25.14 30.48 -5.77
C VAL A 86 25.97 29.48 -6.58
N ASP A 87 27.25 29.34 -6.24
CA ASP A 87 28.12 28.31 -6.81
C ASP A 87 27.48 26.92 -6.68
N ASN A 88 27.53 26.14 -7.76
CA ASN A 88 26.90 24.81 -7.90
C ASN A 88 25.36 24.77 -7.83
N MET A 89 24.67 25.90 -7.78
CA MET A 89 23.21 25.91 -7.87
C MET A 89 22.73 25.64 -9.31
N ARG A 90 21.62 24.92 -9.45
CA ARG A 90 21.05 24.60 -10.78
C ARG A 90 20.57 25.87 -11.47
N ILE A 91 21.22 26.23 -12.57
CA ILE A 91 20.95 27.45 -13.35
C ILE A 91 19.62 27.33 -14.14
N ARG A 92 19.30 26.13 -14.63
CA ARG A 92 18.02 25.91 -15.34
C ARG A 92 16.84 25.88 -14.37
N VAL A 93 15.82 26.67 -14.64
CA VAL A 93 14.59 26.72 -13.83
C VAL A 93 13.66 25.57 -14.20
N ILE A 94 13.06 24.93 -13.20
CA ILE A 94 11.94 24.00 -13.43
C ILE A 94 10.69 24.86 -13.34
N PRO A 95 9.84 24.92 -14.38
CA PRO A 95 8.63 25.71 -14.29
C PRO A 95 7.76 25.21 -13.13
N VAL A 96 7.23 26.14 -12.32
CA VAL A 96 6.35 25.83 -11.21
C VAL A 96 5.08 26.65 -11.39
N LEU A 97 3.93 25.98 -11.43
CA LEU A 97 2.65 26.64 -11.34
C LEU A 97 2.43 27.06 -9.87
N GLY A 98 2.39 28.35 -9.57
CA GLY A 98 2.42 28.87 -8.19
C GLY A 98 1.32 28.34 -7.26
N THR A 99 0.17 27.94 -7.81
CA THR A 99 -0.90 27.30 -7.04
C THR A 99 -0.51 25.92 -6.48
N MET A 100 0.42 25.22 -7.12
CA MET A 100 0.88 23.89 -6.69
C MET A 100 1.59 23.94 -5.32
N PRO A 101 2.68 24.71 -5.14
CA PRO A 101 3.30 24.84 -3.82
C PRO A 101 2.38 25.53 -2.81
N ALA A 102 1.49 26.44 -3.24
CA ALA A 102 0.54 27.09 -2.33
C ALA A 102 -0.44 26.09 -1.70
N ILE A 103 -1.12 25.26 -2.52
CA ILE A 103 -2.02 24.21 -2.04
C ILE A 103 -1.23 23.15 -1.25
N MET A 104 -0.01 22.83 -1.66
CA MET A 104 0.84 21.92 -0.90
C MET A 104 1.12 22.46 0.53
N GLY A 105 1.49 23.73 0.64
CA GLY A 105 1.71 24.37 1.94
C GLY A 105 0.44 24.42 2.79
N GLN A 106 -0.70 24.78 2.20
CA GLN A 106 -1.98 24.80 2.89
C GLN A 106 -2.39 23.41 3.39
N SER A 107 -2.16 22.35 2.60
CA SER A 107 -2.49 20.98 2.98
C SER A 107 -1.65 20.50 4.17
N LEU A 108 -0.35 20.83 4.19
CA LEU A 108 0.52 20.52 5.33
C LEU A 108 0.12 21.30 6.58
N ALA A 109 -0.18 22.58 6.44
CA ALA A 109 -0.67 23.40 7.55
C ALA A 109 -1.99 22.83 8.12
N GLY A 110 -2.91 22.42 7.25
CA GLY A 110 -4.17 21.77 7.65
C GLY A 110 -3.95 20.47 8.42
N LEU A 111 -3.01 19.63 7.97
CA LEU A 111 -2.62 18.40 8.67
C LEU A 111 -2.13 18.71 10.09
N THR A 112 -1.17 19.62 10.23
CA THR A 112 -0.59 20.02 11.52
C THR A 112 -1.63 20.65 12.45
N LEU A 113 -2.51 21.51 11.93
CA LEU A 113 -3.58 22.10 12.74
C LEU A 113 -4.57 21.07 13.26
N CYS A 114 -4.93 20.07 12.45
CA CYS A 114 -5.82 18.98 12.86
C CYS A 114 -5.16 18.10 13.94
N GLU A 115 -3.87 17.82 13.81
CA GLU A 115 -3.08 17.07 14.79
C GLU A 115 -3.01 17.81 16.14
N ILE A 116 -2.63 19.09 16.14
CA ILE A 116 -2.57 19.92 17.36
C ILE A 116 -3.97 20.11 17.97
N GLY A 117 -5.01 20.17 17.13
CA GLY A 117 -6.39 20.31 17.56
C GLY A 117 -7.05 19.02 18.08
N ASN A 118 -6.30 17.93 18.26
CA ASN A 118 -6.80 16.62 18.68
C ASN A 118 -7.93 16.07 17.78
N LYS A 119 -7.93 16.45 16.50
CA LYS A 119 -8.84 15.90 15.49
C LYS A 119 -8.04 15.44 14.26
N PRO A 120 -7.09 14.50 14.44
CA PRO A 120 -6.33 13.97 13.32
C PRO A 120 -7.27 13.31 12.31
N PHE A 121 -6.94 13.42 11.03
CA PHE A 121 -7.62 12.70 9.97
C PHE A 121 -6.62 11.81 9.25
N SER A 122 -7.10 10.68 8.73
CA SER A 122 -6.30 9.77 7.93
C SER A 122 -6.41 10.18 6.46
N PRO A 123 -5.33 10.65 5.82
CA PRO A 123 -5.38 11.01 4.41
C PRO A 123 -5.57 9.78 3.54
N THR A 124 -6.35 9.91 2.46
CA THR A 124 -6.47 8.85 1.47
C THR A 124 -5.11 8.61 0.82
N SER A 125 -4.55 7.42 1.05
CA SER A 125 -3.21 7.09 0.59
C SER A 125 -3.23 6.51 -0.82
N GLY A 126 -2.76 7.30 -1.80
CA GLY A 126 -2.28 6.79 -3.08
C GLY A 126 -3.27 6.75 -4.25
N GLU A 127 -2.81 6.16 -5.35
CA GLU A 127 -3.56 6.04 -6.60
C GLU A 127 -4.67 4.98 -6.43
N ARG A 128 -5.93 5.36 -6.65
CA ARG A 128 -7.06 4.43 -6.57
C ARG A 128 -6.91 3.31 -7.59
N VAL A 129 -7.16 2.09 -7.14
CA VAL A 129 -7.18 0.92 -8.02
C VAL A 129 -8.45 0.95 -8.87
N GLY A 130 -8.28 0.85 -10.18
CA GLY A 130 -9.40 0.84 -11.13
C GLY A 130 -10.39 -0.29 -10.85
N ARG A 131 -11.68 -0.03 -11.07
CA ARG A 131 -12.79 -0.97 -10.78
C ARG A 131 -12.56 -2.38 -11.37
N ASN A 132 -12.06 -2.46 -12.60
CA ASN A 132 -11.80 -3.73 -13.29
C ASN A 132 -10.69 -4.55 -12.61
N VAL A 133 -9.68 -3.88 -12.05
CA VAL A 133 -8.59 -4.55 -11.33
C VAL A 133 -9.10 -5.07 -9.99
N ARG A 134 -9.90 -4.28 -9.27
CA ARG A 134 -10.56 -4.71 -8.02
C ARG A 134 -11.46 -5.92 -8.24
N HIS A 135 -12.33 -5.86 -9.25
CA HIS A 135 -13.20 -6.98 -9.61
C HIS A 135 -12.40 -8.24 -9.95
N ARG A 136 -11.31 -8.11 -10.73
CA ARG A 136 -10.42 -9.24 -11.04
C ARG A 136 -9.81 -9.83 -9.78
N ILE A 137 -9.22 -9.00 -8.92
CA ILE A 137 -8.59 -9.46 -7.67
C ILE A 137 -9.62 -10.17 -6.77
N LEU A 138 -10.83 -9.60 -6.64
CA LEU A 138 -11.92 -10.23 -5.89
C LEU A 138 -12.28 -11.59 -6.49
N GLN A 139 -12.48 -11.69 -7.81
CA GLN A 139 -12.84 -12.95 -8.45
C GLN A 139 -11.76 -14.03 -8.29
N HIS A 140 -10.48 -13.65 -8.43
CA HIS A 140 -9.36 -14.55 -8.19
C HIS A 140 -9.34 -15.05 -6.73
N TYR A 141 -9.57 -14.16 -5.77
CA TYR A 141 -9.69 -14.51 -4.36
C TYR A 141 -10.85 -15.47 -4.11
N LYS A 142 -12.05 -15.16 -4.63
CA LYS A 142 -13.24 -16.02 -4.49
C LYS A 142 -12.97 -17.43 -5.02
N ASN A 143 -12.42 -17.53 -6.23
CA ASN A 143 -12.11 -18.83 -6.85
C ASN A 143 -11.09 -19.63 -6.02
N ARG A 144 -10.12 -18.96 -5.41
CA ARG A 144 -9.11 -19.60 -4.54
C ARG A 144 -9.74 -20.10 -3.24
N GLU A 145 -10.54 -19.28 -2.58
CA GLU A 145 -11.21 -19.64 -1.33
C GLU A 145 -12.21 -20.78 -1.50
N VAL A 146 -12.93 -20.81 -2.62
CA VAL A 146 -13.84 -21.93 -2.96
C VAL A 146 -13.06 -23.24 -3.04
N LYS A 147 -11.96 -23.27 -3.81
CA LYS A 147 -11.08 -24.45 -3.94
C LYS A 147 -10.51 -24.91 -2.60
N LEU A 148 -9.99 -23.98 -1.80
CA LEU A 148 -9.43 -24.29 -0.48
C LEU A 148 -10.48 -24.96 0.42
N CYS A 149 -11.69 -24.42 0.45
CA CYS A 149 -12.76 -24.99 1.25
C CYS A 149 -13.23 -26.35 0.70
N ASP A 150 -13.35 -26.51 -0.62
CA ASP A 150 -13.71 -27.80 -1.25
C ASP A 150 -12.67 -28.88 -0.90
N GLU A 151 -11.39 -28.55 -0.94
CA GLU A 151 -10.29 -29.45 -0.55
C GLU A 151 -10.35 -29.81 0.94
N ILE A 152 -10.69 -28.86 1.82
CA ILE A 152 -10.85 -29.13 3.26
C ILE A 152 -12.04 -30.06 3.50
N GLU A 153 -13.18 -29.78 2.86
CA GLU A 153 -14.41 -30.57 2.99
C GLU A 153 -14.23 -31.99 2.43
N ALA A 154 -13.55 -32.14 1.29
CA ALA A 154 -13.30 -33.44 0.66
C ALA A 154 -12.37 -34.35 1.48
N ASN A 155 -11.44 -33.77 2.25
CA ASN A 155 -10.51 -34.52 3.10
C ASN A 155 -11.08 -34.89 4.47
N SER A 156 -12.30 -34.48 4.77
CA SER A 156 -12.93 -34.67 6.07
C SER A 156 -14.01 -35.74 6.02
N PRO A 157 -14.25 -36.48 7.12
CA PRO A 157 -15.32 -37.46 7.16
C PRO A 157 -16.68 -36.78 6.90
N PRO A 158 -17.61 -37.43 6.19
CA PRO A 158 -18.91 -36.86 5.87
C PRO A 158 -19.64 -36.46 7.16
N VAL A 159 -19.89 -35.16 7.30
CA VAL A 159 -20.68 -34.59 8.40
C VAL A 159 -22.16 -34.84 8.09
N GLU A 160 -22.92 -35.31 9.08
CA GLU A 160 -24.38 -35.42 8.99
C GLU A 160 -24.99 -34.07 8.56
N GLN A 161 -25.89 -34.09 7.59
CA GLN A 161 -26.52 -32.89 7.05
C GLN A 161 -27.33 -32.18 8.14
N ASP A 162 -26.95 -30.94 8.45
CA ASP A 162 -27.82 -30.01 9.16
C ASP A 162 -28.68 -29.29 8.10
N ASP A 163 -29.98 -29.61 8.08
CA ASP A 163 -30.97 -29.20 7.07
C ASP A 163 -31.45 -27.75 7.21
N SER A 164 -30.72 -26.88 7.92
CA SER A 164 -31.02 -25.44 7.97
C SER A 164 -30.56 -24.75 6.67
N LYS A 165 -31.39 -24.86 5.63
CA LYS A 165 -31.24 -24.11 4.38
C LYS A 165 -31.57 -22.63 4.60
N ASP A 166 -30.55 -21.80 4.78
CA ASP A 166 -30.66 -20.38 4.46
C ASP A 166 -30.19 -20.17 3.00
N GLU A 167 -31.17 -20.00 2.11
CA GLU A 167 -31.04 -19.88 0.65
C GLU A 167 -30.49 -18.51 0.19
N SER A 168 -29.39 -18.04 0.76
CA SER A 168 -28.65 -16.92 0.17
C SER A 168 -27.13 -17.16 0.19
N ASP A 169 -26.66 -17.85 -0.85
CA ASP A 169 -25.26 -17.83 -1.34
C ASP A 169 -24.14 -18.36 -0.41
N GLY A 170 -24.47 -18.96 0.75
CA GLY A 170 -23.48 -19.19 1.80
C GLY A 170 -23.16 -20.67 2.12
N ARG A 171 -21.89 -21.07 1.94
CA ARG A 171 -21.35 -22.28 2.57
C ARG A 171 -21.46 -22.14 4.10
N PRO A 172 -21.94 -23.16 4.84
CA PRO A 172 -22.11 -23.08 6.29
C PRO A 172 -20.78 -22.78 6.98
N GLN A 173 -20.81 -21.92 8.00
CA GLN A 173 -19.62 -21.56 8.76
C GLN A 173 -19.28 -22.66 9.77
N ARG A 174 -18.11 -23.28 9.61
CA ARG A 174 -17.65 -24.37 10.47
C ARG A 174 -16.12 -24.44 10.52
N LEU A 175 -15.61 -25.06 11.59
CA LEU A 175 -14.20 -25.42 11.72
C LEU A 175 -14.05 -26.91 11.43
N ILE A 176 -13.20 -27.24 10.47
CA ILE A 176 -12.89 -28.60 10.06
C ILE A 176 -11.38 -28.78 10.20
N ASP A 177 -10.93 -29.71 11.04
CA ASP A 177 -9.51 -29.92 11.36
C ASP A 177 -8.76 -28.62 11.72
N GLY A 178 -9.42 -27.74 12.47
CA GLY A 178 -8.87 -26.44 12.87
C GLY A 178 -8.81 -25.39 11.75
N LYS A 179 -9.32 -25.69 10.55
CA LYS A 179 -9.43 -24.75 9.42
C LYS A 179 -10.87 -24.26 9.28
N TRP A 180 -11.01 -22.96 9.09
CA TRP A 180 -12.29 -22.30 8.92
C TRP A 180 -12.80 -22.47 7.49
N VAL A 181 -14.05 -22.88 7.39
CA VAL A 181 -14.79 -23.08 6.15
C VAL A 181 -16.09 -22.29 6.27
N GLY A 182 -16.42 -21.50 5.25
CA GLY A 182 -17.61 -20.65 5.27
C GLY A 182 -17.71 -19.74 4.04
N SER A 183 -18.74 -18.90 4.03
CA SER A 183 -18.95 -17.90 2.98
C SER A 183 -17.87 -16.81 2.99
N ILE A 184 -17.53 -16.28 1.82
CA ILE A 184 -16.51 -15.22 1.72
C ILE A 184 -17.06 -13.92 2.31
N GLN A 185 -16.36 -13.36 3.29
CA GLN A 185 -16.81 -12.20 4.08
C GLN A 185 -16.20 -10.88 3.61
N ILE A 186 -15.92 -10.74 2.31
CA ILE A 186 -15.47 -9.48 1.71
C ILE A 186 -16.18 -9.16 0.39
N ASP A 187 -16.38 -7.88 0.14
CA ASP A 187 -16.96 -7.34 -1.08
C ASP A 187 -15.95 -6.52 -1.93
N SER A 188 -16.45 -5.76 -2.90
CA SER A 188 -15.60 -4.94 -3.79
C SER A 188 -15.03 -3.68 -3.13
N ASP A 189 -15.69 -3.16 -2.10
CA ASP A 189 -15.26 -1.99 -1.34
C ASP A 189 -14.22 -2.41 -0.29
N ASP A 190 -14.39 -3.58 0.33
CA ASP A 190 -13.37 -4.23 1.15
C ASP A 190 -12.06 -4.45 0.39
N VAL A 191 -12.14 -4.85 -0.88
CA VAL A 191 -10.95 -4.96 -1.73
C VAL A 191 -10.31 -3.60 -2.00
N GLU A 192 -11.09 -2.52 -2.17
CA GLU A 192 -10.52 -1.16 -2.28
C GLU A 192 -9.81 -0.77 -0.98
N TYR A 193 -10.42 -1.03 0.17
CA TYR A 193 -9.86 -0.77 1.50
C TYR A 193 -8.56 -1.55 1.74
N LEU A 194 -8.56 -2.86 1.49
CA LEU A 194 -7.38 -3.72 1.61
C LEU A 194 -6.24 -3.25 0.71
N LEU A 195 -6.54 -2.91 -0.55
CA LEU A 195 -5.52 -2.48 -1.50
C LEU A 195 -5.01 -1.07 -1.19
N ALA A 196 -5.89 -0.09 -0.98
CA ALA A 196 -5.49 1.31 -0.87
C ALA A 196 -5.03 1.69 0.55
N GLU A 197 -5.74 1.25 1.59
CA GLU A 197 -5.50 1.71 2.96
C GLU A 197 -4.61 0.75 3.74
N VAL A 198 -4.94 -0.55 3.73
CA VAL A 198 -4.21 -1.55 4.53
C VAL A 198 -2.85 -1.83 3.92
N TRP A 199 -2.80 -2.26 2.66
CA TRP A 199 -1.57 -2.71 2.01
C TRP A 199 -0.92 -1.67 1.10
N ARG A 200 -1.57 -0.52 0.88
CA ARG A 200 -1.07 0.61 0.06
C ARG A 200 -0.54 0.19 -1.32
N ASN A 201 -1.24 -0.75 -1.96
CA ASN A 201 -0.93 -1.36 -3.25
C ASN A 201 0.43 -2.05 -3.28
N ARG A 202 0.84 -2.68 -2.16
CA ARG A 202 2.13 -3.37 -2.03
C ARG A 202 1.97 -4.78 -1.51
N CYS A 203 2.85 -5.66 -1.97
CA CYS A 203 3.05 -6.95 -1.33
C CYS A 203 3.39 -6.77 0.17
N CYS A 204 2.69 -7.42 1.09
CA CYS A 204 2.95 -7.30 2.52
C CYS A 204 4.34 -7.84 2.93
N VAL A 205 4.94 -8.70 2.10
CA VAL A 205 6.25 -9.31 2.34
C VAL A 205 7.38 -8.51 1.68
N SER A 206 7.35 -8.34 0.35
CA SER A 206 8.43 -7.66 -0.40
C SER A 206 8.23 -6.14 -0.49
N GLY A 207 6.99 -5.66 -0.36
CA GLY A 207 6.57 -4.28 -0.59
C GLY A 207 6.78 -3.77 -2.01
N GLU A 208 6.95 -4.68 -2.98
CA GLU A 208 6.96 -4.37 -4.41
C GLU A 208 5.55 -3.95 -4.89
N THR A 209 5.49 -3.01 -5.83
CA THR A 209 4.25 -2.37 -6.32
C THR A 209 4.14 -2.28 -7.84
N LEU A 210 5.23 -2.55 -8.58
CA LEU A 210 5.35 -2.26 -10.01
C LEU A 210 5.50 -3.55 -10.81
N GLY A 211 4.56 -3.81 -11.72
CA GLY A 211 4.62 -4.91 -12.69
C GLY A 211 4.38 -6.32 -12.13
N THR A 212 4.22 -6.45 -10.81
CA THR A 212 3.88 -7.71 -10.15
C THR A 212 2.37 -7.86 -10.05
N VAL A 213 1.82 -9.00 -10.49
CA VAL A 213 0.45 -9.38 -10.14
C VAL A 213 0.40 -9.54 -8.62
N LEU A 214 -0.47 -8.77 -7.98
CA LEU A 214 -0.76 -8.87 -6.56
C LEU A 214 -2.05 -9.66 -6.38
N GLU A 215 -2.05 -10.59 -5.44
CA GLU A 215 -3.15 -11.48 -5.15
C GLU A 215 -3.47 -11.46 -3.66
N LEU A 216 -4.76 -11.56 -3.34
CA LEU A 216 -5.23 -11.69 -1.97
C LEU A 216 -5.19 -13.17 -1.58
N THR A 217 -4.79 -13.44 -0.34
CA THR A 217 -4.95 -14.75 0.28
C THR A 217 -5.27 -14.58 1.76
N ARG A 218 -5.94 -15.58 2.32
CA ARG A 218 -6.16 -15.66 3.76
C ARG A 218 -4.82 -15.84 4.50
N TRP A 219 -4.62 -15.09 5.58
CA TRP A 219 -3.41 -15.11 6.40
C TRP A 219 -3.35 -16.33 7.31
N ASP A 220 -4.48 -16.64 7.96
CA ASP A 220 -4.63 -17.76 8.87
C ASP A 220 -5.86 -18.58 8.48
N LEU A 221 -5.65 -19.85 8.10
CA LEU A 221 -6.75 -20.73 7.69
C LEU A 221 -7.73 -21.04 8.82
N SER A 222 -7.33 -20.91 10.09
CA SER A 222 -8.23 -21.12 11.25
C SER A 222 -9.22 -19.98 11.48
N LYS A 223 -9.07 -18.86 10.76
CA LYS A 223 -9.86 -17.64 10.91
C LYS A 223 -10.73 -17.37 9.67
N PRO A 224 -11.83 -16.61 9.82
CA PRO A 224 -12.70 -16.24 8.70
C PRO A 224 -12.00 -15.42 7.61
N SER A 225 -12.57 -15.43 6.41
CA SER A 225 -12.10 -14.70 5.22
C SER A 225 -12.55 -13.23 5.22
N ASN A 226 -12.25 -12.50 6.29
CA ASN A 226 -12.58 -11.07 6.45
C ASN A 226 -11.35 -10.15 6.30
N CYS A 227 -11.57 -8.83 6.30
CA CYS A 227 -10.50 -7.82 6.14
C CYS A 227 -9.39 -7.88 7.19
N GLN A 228 -9.61 -8.50 8.36
CA GLN A 228 -8.61 -8.67 9.41
C GLN A 228 -7.75 -9.93 9.23
N ASN A 229 -8.01 -10.73 8.19
CA ASN A 229 -7.33 -11.99 7.95
C ASN A 229 -6.93 -12.16 6.47
N ILE A 230 -6.86 -11.07 5.71
CA ILE A 230 -6.50 -11.12 4.29
C ILE A 230 -5.25 -10.29 4.03
N VAL A 231 -4.24 -10.93 3.43
CA VAL A 231 -2.99 -10.30 3.03
C VAL A 231 -2.87 -10.16 1.52
N LEU A 232 -2.14 -9.13 1.09
CA LEU A 232 -1.80 -8.90 -0.30
C LEU A 232 -0.38 -9.39 -0.59
N LEU A 233 -0.23 -10.39 -1.46
CA LEU A 233 1.07 -10.98 -1.81
C LEU A 233 1.39 -10.79 -3.29
N GLY A 234 2.66 -10.56 -3.60
CA GLY A 234 3.16 -10.66 -4.98
C GLY A 234 3.46 -12.11 -5.34
N VAL A 235 3.52 -12.42 -6.64
CA VAL A 235 3.70 -13.78 -7.19
C VAL A 235 4.78 -14.61 -6.49
N LYS A 236 5.97 -14.05 -6.23
CA LYS A 236 7.07 -14.78 -5.57
C LYS A 236 6.74 -15.14 -4.12
N ALA A 237 6.15 -14.20 -3.38
CA ALA A 237 5.76 -14.41 -1.99
C ALA A 237 4.58 -15.38 -1.89
N MET A 238 3.61 -15.29 -2.80
CA MET A 238 2.48 -16.24 -2.88
C MET A 238 2.97 -17.67 -3.10
N LYS A 239 3.88 -17.90 -4.05
CA LYS A 239 4.46 -19.24 -4.28
C LYS A 239 5.18 -19.80 -3.06
N ALA A 240 5.92 -18.95 -2.32
CA ALA A 240 6.59 -19.38 -1.10
C ALA A 240 5.58 -19.69 0.02
N PHE A 241 4.52 -18.89 0.12
CA PHE A 241 3.44 -19.08 1.08
C PHE A 241 2.69 -20.39 0.83
N ASP A 242 2.29 -20.66 -0.41
CA ASP A 242 1.58 -21.88 -0.80
C ASP A 242 2.46 -23.13 -0.56
N LYS A 243 3.74 -23.06 -0.95
CA LYS A 243 4.69 -24.15 -0.67
C LYS A 243 4.81 -24.44 0.83
N ALA A 244 4.94 -23.42 1.67
CA ALA A 244 5.02 -23.62 3.12
C ALA A 244 3.70 -24.14 3.72
N GLN A 245 2.56 -23.75 3.13
CA GLN A 245 1.23 -24.24 3.51
C GLN A 245 1.10 -25.75 3.23
N GLU A 246 1.62 -26.23 2.11
CA GLU A 246 1.65 -27.66 1.76
C GLU A 246 2.62 -28.45 2.64
N GLU A 247 3.83 -27.93 2.89
CA GLU A 247 4.88 -28.65 3.62
C GLU A 247 4.65 -28.67 5.14
N THR A 248 4.09 -27.61 5.72
CA THR A 248 4.00 -27.41 7.18
C THR A 248 2.59 -27.23 7.72
N GLY A 249 1.59 -27.11 6.84
CA GLY A 249 0.22 -26.77 7.22
C GLY A 249 0.02 -25.29 7.55
N ASP A 250 1.05 -24.46 7.49
CA ASP A 250 0.98 -23.02 7.77
C ASP A 250 1.90 -22.19 6.85
N GLY A 251 1.31 -21.50 5.88
CA GLY A 251 2.01 -20.66 4.90
C GLY A 251 2.81 -19.51 5.51
N ARG A 252 2.46 -19.08 6.73
CA ARG A 252 3.16 -18.01 7.46
C ARG A 252 4.60 -18.39 7.81
N ASN A 253 4.93 -19.68 7.81
CA ASN A 253 6.30 -20.17 8.04
C ASN A 253 7.30 -19.76 6.95
N SER A 254 6.83 -19.39 5.75
CA SER A 254 7.66 -18.82 4.70
C SER A 254 8.17 -17.39 5.00
N ILE A 255 7.64 -16.75 6.04
CA ILE A 255 7.87 -15.34 6.35
C ILE A 255 8.66 -15.19 7.66
N PRO A 256 9.67 -14.30 7.74
CA PRO A 256 10.40 -14.03 8.97
C PRO A 256 9.47 -13.57 10.11
N GLU A 257 9.74 -13.99 11.35
CA GLU A 257 8.87 -13.72 12.52
C GLU A 257 8.64 -12.21 12.75
N GLU A 258 9.70 -11.39 12.63
CA GLU A 258 9.61 -9.93 12.74
C GLU A 258 8.61 -9.32 11.74
N LEU A 259 8.55 -9.88 10.53
CA LEU A 259 7.63 -9.41 9.50
C LEU A 259 6.22 -9.93 9.73
N ARG A 260 6.05 -11.15 10.26
CA ARG A 260 4.75 -11.68 10.68
C ARG A 260 4.11 -10.79 11.73
N LYS A 261 4.85 -10.41 12.78
CA LYS A 261 4.36 -9.48 13.82
C LYS A 261 3.88 -8.15 13.24
N LYS A 262 4.63 -7.58 12.29
CA LYS A 262 4.23 -6.34 11.60
C LYS A 262 2.95 -6.52 10.76
N ILE A 263 2.82 -7.65 10.06
CA ILE A 263 1.62 -8.01 9.28
C ILE A 263 0.41 -8.15 10.21
N GLU A 264 0.55 -8.86 11.32
CA GLU A 264 -0.52 -9.10 12.29
C GLU A 264 -0.96 -7.82 13.00
N LEU A 265 -0.03 -6.95 13.39
CA LEU A 265 -0.35 -5.63 13.93
C LEU A 265 -1.16 -4.79 12.94
N ARG A 266 -0.80 -4.85 11.66
CA ARG A 266 -1.53 -4.13 10.60
C ARG A 266 -2.91 -4.73 10.35
N LEU A 267 -3.03 -6.05 10.31
CA LEU A 267 -4.32 -6.75 10.19
C LEU A 267 -5.25 -6.44 11.39
N ALA A 268 -4.70 -6.38 12.61
CA ALA A 268 -5.46 -6.00 13.80
C ALA A 268 -5.96 -4.54 13.76
N SER A 269 -5.28 -3.67 13.02
CA SER A 269 -5.71 -2.28 12.81
C SER A 269 -6.82 -2.12 11.76
N CYS A 270 -7.18 -3.19 11.04
CA CYS A 270 -8.25 -3.15 10.06
C CYS A 270 -9.59 -2.88 10.75
N LYS A 271 -10.37 -1.95 10.20
CA LYS A 271 -11.72 -1.64 10.67
C LYS A 271 -12.59 -2.90 10.48
N VAL A 272 -13.25 -3.33 11.56
CA VAL A 272 -14.32 -4.33 11.47
C VAL A 272 -15.52 -3.61 10.86
N ASP A 273 -16.03 -4.11 9.74
CA ASP A 273 -17.24 -3.54 9.15
C ASP A 273 -18.37 -3.64 10.17
N SER A 274 -19.05 -2.53 10.45
CA SER A 274 -20.10 -2.45 11.49
C SER A 274 -21.43 -3.07 11.01
N ARG A 275 -21.36 -4.03 10.09
CA ARG A 275 -22.49 -4.81 9.57
C ARG A 275 -22.53 -6.20 10.21
N ALA A 276 -22.32 -6.24 11.52
CA ALA A 276 -22.72 -7.35 12.38
C ALA A 276 -24.01 -6.96 13.11
#